data_AF-A0A6V8R097-F1
#
_entry.id   AF-A0A6V8R097-F1
#
_cell.length_a   1.000
_cell.length_b   1.000
_cell.length_c   1.000
_cell.angle_alpha   90.00
_cell.angle_beta   90.00
_cell.angle_gamma   90.00
#
_symmetry.space_group_name_H-M   'P 1'
#
loop_
_entity.id
_entity.type
_entity.pdbx_description
1 polymer ?
#
loop_
_entity_poly.entity_id
_entity_poly.type
_entity_poly.pdbx_seq_one_letter_code
_entity_poly.pdbx_strand_id
1 'polypeptide(L)'
;MRQSVFYQILGEDFVRIAFQAAKKADPTAKLYINDYNLDDPNGAKTKSMIEHVQKWRSQGIPIDGIGSQSHIGPGGGPNNAAALKALSTAAPEVAITELDIVNAPSSDYVAVAKGCFALKNCVGITSWGVRDVDSWKSTANPLLFNANYQPKPAYNAVIFAL
;
A
#
# COMPACT_ATOMS: atom_id res chain seq x y z
N MET A 1 -14.08 -6.10 -10.31
CA MET A 1 -14.17 -6.64 -8.93
C MET A 1 -13.89 -8.14 -8.92
N ARG A 2 -13.24 -8.65 -7.86
CA ARG A 2 -12.94 -10.08 -7.69
C ARG A 2 -14.20 -10.86 -7.31
N GLN A 3 -14.40 -12.04 -7.91
CA GLN A 3 -15.48 -12.96 -7.52
C GLN A 3 -15.28 -13.41 -6.07
N SER A 4 -16.31 -13.21 -5.25
CA SER A 4 -16.34 -13.55 -3.83
C SER A 4 -17.79 -13.60 -3.38
N VAL A 5 -18.05 -14.22 -2.23
CA VAL A 5 -19.40 -14.25 -1.63
C VAL A 5 -19.99 -12.84 -1.47
N PHE A 6 -19.16 -11.84 -1.10
CA PHE A 6 -19.60 -10.45 -0.96
C PHE A 6 -20.06 -9.87 -2.30
N TYR A 7 -19.26 -10.02 -3.35
CA TYR A 7 -19.59 -9.46 -4.66
C TYR A 7 -20.76 -10.20 -5.34
N GLN A 8 -20.85 -11.51 -5.16
CA GLN A 8 -21.92 -12.31 -5.76
C GLN A 8 -23.29 -12.01 -5.14
N ILE A 9 -23.33 -11.75 -3.83
CA ILE A 9 -24.59 -11.50 -3.11
C ILE A 9 -24.98 -10.02 -3.14
N LEU A 10 -24.01 -9.10 -3.02
CA LEU A 10 -24.27 -7.68 -2.81
C LEU A 10 -23.77 -6.79 -3.96
N GLY A 11 -23.14 -7.33 -5.00
CA GLY A 11 -22.45 -6.50 -5.99
C GLY A 11 -21.38 -5.63 -5.34
N GLU A 12 -21.34 -4.33 -5.64
CA GLU A 12 -20.42 -3.40 -4.96
C GLU A 12 -20.96 -2.85 -3.63
N ASP A 13 -22.24 -3.11 -3.28
CA ASP A 13 -22.86 -2.52 -2.09
C ASP A 13 -22.17 -2.92 -0.78
N PHE A 14 -21.46 -4.06 -0.75
CA PHE A 14 -20.69 -4.46 0.44
C PHE A 14 -19.63 -3.40 0.82
N VAL A 15 -19.11 -2.64 -0.15
CA VAL A 15 -18.16 -1.54 0.12
C VAL A 15 -18.88 -0.47 0.93
N ARG A 16 -20.02 0.03 0.44
CA ARG A 16 -20.82 1.04 1.15
C ARG A 16 -21.21 0.57 2.54
N ILE A 17 -21.72 -0.66 2.66
CA ILE A 17 -22.19 -1.25 3.92
C ILE A 17 -21.03 -1.29 4.94
N ALA A 18 -19.87 -1.81 4.55
CA ALA A 18 -18.71 -1.93 5.44
C ALA A 18 -18.19 -0.57 5.90
N PHE A 19 -17.99 0.38 4.98
CA PHE A 19 -17.45 1.69 5.30
C PHE A 19 -18.42 2.52 6.16
N GLN A 20 -19.73 2.48 5.88
CA GLN A 20 -20.73 3.16 6.70
C GLN A 20 -20.84 2.55 8.11
N ALA A 21 -20.78 1.22 8.22
CA ALA A 21 -20.78 0.54 9.51
C ALA A 21 -19.54 0.90 10.34
N ALA A 22 -18.35 0.86 9.73
CA ALA A 22 -17.10 1.23 10.38
C ALA A 22 -17.12 2.69 10.86
N LYS A 23 -17.56 3.63 10.01
CA LYS A 23 -17.61 5.05 10.40
C LYS A 23 -18.63 5.33 11.50
N LYS A 24 -19.74 4.58 11.52
CA LYS A 24 -20.74 4.65 12.59
C LYS A 24 -20.19 4.14 13.92
N ALA A 25 -19.37 3.10 13.90
CA ALA A 25 -18.78 2.53 15.11
C ALA A 25 -17.66 3.41 15.68
N ASP A 26 -16.82 3.98 14.82
CA ASP A 26 -15.77 4.93 15.21
C ASP A 26 -15.65 6.06 14.17
N PRO A 27 -16.22 7.25 14.46
CA PRO A 27 -16.12 8.41 13.57
C PRO A 27 -14.71 8.97 13.42
N THR A 28 -13.79 8.65 14.33
CA THR A 28 -12.43 9.21 14.38
C THR A 28 -11.43 8.39 13.57
N ALA A 29 -11.68 7.09 13.40
CA ALA A 29 -10.87 6.21 12.57
C ALA A 29 -10.81 6.67 11.11
N LYS A 30 -9.63 6.51 10.51
CA LYS A 30 -9.41 6.67 9.07
C LYS A 30 -9.70 5.36 8.37
N LEU A 31 -10.64 5.38 7.44
CA LEU A 31 -11.08 4.16 6.75
C LEU A 31 -10.36 3.97 5.42
N TYR A 32 -9.67 2.85 5.28
CA TYR A 32 -8.84 2.53 4.13
C TYR A 32 -9.42 1.38 3.30
N ILE A 33 -9.30 1.49 1.97
CA ILE A 33 -9.30 0.31 1.10
C ILE A 33 -7.85 -0.10 0.82
N ASN A 34 -7.53 -1.38 0.98
CA ASN A 34 -6.16 -1.90 0.89
C ASN A 34 -6.09 -2.99 -0.18
N ASP A 35 -5.04 -2.98 -1.03
CA ASP A 35 -4.84 -4.03 -2.03
C ASP A 35 -3.37 -4.14 -2.50
N TYR A 36 -3.01 -5.30 -3.07
CA TYR A 36 -1.71 -5.57 -3.73
C TYR A 36 -1.77 -5.31 -5.24
N ASN A 37 -0.61 -5.36 -5.90
CA ASN A 37 -0.45 -5.14 -7.34
C ASN A 37 -0.96 -3.76 -7.79
N LEU A 38 -0.75 -2.74 -6.95
CA LEU A 38 -1.00 -1.34 -7.26
C LEU A 38 0.31 -0.60 -7.54
N ASP A 39 1.31 -1.32 -8.05
CA ASP A 39 2.73 -0.92 -8.11
C ASP A 39 3.15 -0.40 -9.49
N ASP A 40 2.18 -0.23 -10.39
CA ASP A 40 2.35 0.33 -11.73
C ASP A 40 1.31 1.43 -11.96
N PRO A 41 1.70 2.69 -12.22
CA PRO A 41 0.75 3.77 -12.49
C PRO A 41 -0.11 3.52 -13.73
N ASN A 42 0.37 2.69 -14.67
CA ASN A 42 -0.34 2.33 -15.89
C ASN A 42 -1.10 1.01 -15.78
N GLY A 43 -0.88 0.25 -14.70
CA GLY A 43 -1.48 -1.04 -14.45
C GLY A 43 -3.00 -0.94 -14.37
N ALA A 44 -3.68 -1.92 -14.98
CA ALA A 44 -5.15 -1.96 -15.00
C ALA A 44 -5.76 -1.97 -13.59
N LYS A 45 -5.11 -2.64 -12.63
CA LYS A 45 -5.57 -2.69 -11.23
C LYS A 45 -5.44 -1.35 -10.52
N THR A 46 -4.32 -0.63 -10.72
CA THR A 46 -4.12 0.72 -10.19
C THR A 46 -5.16 1.70 -10.73
N LYS A 47 -5.38 1.70 -12.05
CA LYS A 47 -6.43 2.53 -12.69
C LYS A 47 -7.81 2.18 -12.15
N SER A 48 -8.12 0.89 -12.05
CA SER A 48 -9.40 0.42 -11.51
C SER A 48 -9.60 0.85 -10.05
N MET A 49 -8.57 0.79 -9.19
CA MET A 49 -8.65 1.27 -7.81
C MET A 49 -8.97 2.77 -7.76
N ILE A 50 -8.28 3.58 -8.56
CA ILE A 50 -8.51 5.04 -8.66
C ILE A 50 -9.96 5.33 -9.07
N GLU A 51 -10.42 4.70 -10.16
CA GLU A 51 -11.78 4.88 -10.69
C GLU A 51 -12.86 4.50 -9.66
N HIS A 52 -12.72 3.35 -9.00
CA HIS A 52 -13.71 2.89 -8.03
C HIS A 52 -13.72 3.75 -6.78
N VAL A 53 -12.56 4.14 -6.24
CA VAL A 53 -12.51 5.01 -5.05
C VAL A 53 -13.10 6.38 -5.36
N GLN A 54 -12.80 6.97 -6.52
CA GLN A 54 -13.42 8.24 -6.95
C GLN A 54 -14.94 8.10 -7.08
N LYS A 55 -15.43 7.04 -7.72
CA LYS A 55 -16.87 6.72 -7.85
C LYS A 55 -17.54 6.56 -6.49
N TRP A 56 -16.97 5.79 -5.58
CA TRP A 56 -17.58 5.53 -4.27
C TRP A 56 -17.59 6.76 -3.37
N ARG A 57 -16.51 7.56 -3.41
CA ARG A 57 -16.46 8.82 -2.67
C ARG A 57 -17.46 9.85 -3.21
N SER A 58 -17.67 9.92 -4.54
CA SER A 58 -18.70 10.80 -5.11
C SER A 58 -20.13 10.37 -4.74
N GLN A 59 -20.32 9.11 -4.37
CA GLN A 59 -21.57 8.56 -3.83
C GLN A 59 -21.70 8.73 -2.30
N GLY A 60 -20.77 9.41 -1.64
CA GLY A 60 -20.80 9.66 -0.20
C GLY A 60 -20.31 8.51 0.68
N ILE A 61 -19.61 7.51 0.10
CA ILE A 61 -18.99 6.43 0.89
C ILE A 61 -17.74 6.99 1.59
N PRO A 62 -17.61 6.81 2.93
CA PRO A 62 -16.58 7.49 3.72
C PRO A 62 -15.21 6.79 3.62
N ILE A 63 -14.58 6.85 2.44
CA ILE A 63 -13.21 6.34 2.20
C ILE A 63 -12.21 7.47 2.45
N ASP A 64 -11.40 7.33 3.50
CA ASP A 64 -10.38 8.31 3.90
C ASP A 64 -9.03 8.04 3.25
N GLY A 65 -8.73 6.79 2.86
CA GLY A 65 -7.44 6.48 2.25
C GLY A 65 -7.38 5.22 1.38
N ILE A 66 -6.30 5.14 0.61
CA ILE A 66 -5.89 3.95 -0.14
C ILE A 66 -4.58 3.40 0.43
N GLY A 67 -4.57 2.11 0.76
CA GLY A 67 -3.39 1.35 1.12
C GLY A 67 -2.86 0.57 -0.09
N SER A 68 -1.61 0.79 -0.46
CA SER A 68 -0.89 -0.09 -1.38
C SER A 68 -0.01 -1.04 -0.57
N GLN A 69 -0.27 -2.35 -0.66
CA GLN A 69 0.52 -3.35 0.06
C GLN A 69 2.00 -3.26 -0.31
N SER A 70 2.31 -3.04 -1.59
CA SER A 70 3.69 -2.87 -2.08
C SER A 70 4.59 -4.09 -1.86
N HIS A 71 4.04 -5.28 -2.13
CA HIS A 71 4.77 -6.55 -2.22
C HIS A 71 5.48 -6.68 -3.58
N ILE A 72 6.67 -6.12 -3.72
CA ILE A 72 7.29 -5.89 -5.05
C ILE A 72 8.57 -6.70 -5.29
N GLY A 73 8.88 -6.91 -6.57
CA GLY A 73 10.13 -7.53 -7.02
C GLY A 73 11.29 -6.53 -7.09
N PRO A 74 12.52 -7.01 -7.33
CA PRO A 74 13.69 -6.14 -7.50
C PRO A 74 13.52 -5.20 -8.70
N GLY A 75 13.94 -3.96 -8.57
CA GLY A 75 13.75 -2.88 -9.54
C GLY A 75 12.37 -2.22 -9.49
N GLY A 76 11.46 -2.67 -8.62
CA GLY A 76 10.08 -2.19 -8.56
C GLY A 76 9.89 -0.84 -7.86
N GLY A 77 10.90 -0.36 -7.11
CA GLY A 77 10.76 0.81 -6.25
C GLY A 77 10.32 2.09 -6.97
N PRO A 78 10.98 2.49 -8.09
CA PRO A 78 10.57 3.67 -8.86
C PRO A 78 9.14 3.59 -9.40
N ASN A 79 8.71 2.41 -9.87
CA ASN A 79 7.37 2.21 -10.42
C ASN A 79 6.31 2.27 -9.31
N ASN A 80 6.58 1.66 -8.15
CA ASN A 80 5.73 1.75 -6.97
C ASN A 80 5.55 3.21 -6.50
N ALA A 81 6.64 4.00 -6.45
CA ALA A 81 6.56 5.42 -6.11
C ALA A 81 5.69 6.22 -7.09
N ALA A 82 5.81 5.95 -8.40
CA ALA A 82 4.97 6.57 -9.42
C ALA A 82 3.50 6.14 -9.30
N ALA A 83 3.24 4.86 -8.98
CA ALA A 83 1.89 4.35 -8.76
C ALA A 83 1.25 4.95 -7.50
N LEU A 84 2.00 5.08 -6.40
CA LEU A 84 1.54 5.76 -5.18
C LEU A 84 1.12 7.20 -5.46
N LYS A 85 1.88 7.93 -6.28
CA LYS A 85 1.52 9.29 -6.73
C LYS A 85 0.21 9.30 -7.55
N ALA A 86 -0.07 8.28 -8.34
CA ALA A 86 -1.34 8.18 -9.05
C ALA A 86 -2.50 7.91 -8.08
N LEU A 87 -2.33 6.95 -7.15
CA LEU A 87 -3.31 6.61 -6.12
C LEU A 87 -3.63 7.81 -5.22
N SER A 88 -2.65 8.67 -4.94
CA SER A 88 -2.81 9.84 -4.07
C SER A 88 -3.77 10.90 -4.60
N THR A 89 -4.24 10.76 -5.85
CA THR A 89 -5.24 11.63 -6.46
C THR A 89 -6.68 11.19 -6.20
N ALA A 90 -6.90 9.97 -5.71
CA ALA A 90 -8.24 9.39 -5.56
C ALA A 90 -8.82 9.53 -4.14
N ALA A 91 -7.97 9.63 -3.11
CA ALA A 91 -8.37 9.68 -1.70
C ALA A 91 -7.63 10.79 -0.93
N PRO A 92 -8.17 11.24 0.22
CA PRO A 92 -7.51 12.22 1.08
C PRO A 92 -6.12 11.77 1.54
N GLU A 93 -5.96 10.49 1.87
CA GLU A 93 -4.70 9.90 2.33
C GLU A 93 -4.27 8.70 1.46
N VAL A 94 -2.98 8.46 1.39
CA VAL A 94 -2.41 7.20 0.90
C VAL A 94 -1.37 6.66 1.88
N ALA A 95 -1.20 5.35 1.89
CA ALA A 95 -0.18 4.70 2.69
C ALA A 95 0.40 3.50 1.96
N ILE A 96 1.66 3.19 2.26
CA ILE A 96 2.24 1.89 1.97
C ILE A 96 2.06 1.02 3.20
N THR A 97 1.36 -0.10 3.05
CA THR A 97 0.81 -0.84 4.20
C THR A 97 1.54 -2.13 4.54
N GLU A 98 2.21 -2.78 3.57
CA GLU A 98 2.77 -4.13 3.73
C GLU A 98 4.10 -4.30 2.97
N LEU A 99 4.97 -3.29 3.02
CA LEU A 99 6.17 -3.23 2.20
C LEU A 99 7.13 -4.41 2.46
N ASP A 100 7.39 -5.17 1.41
CA ASP A 100 8.51 -6.08 1.27
C ASP A 100 9.03 -6.06 -0.17
N ILE A 101 10.36 -6.12 -0.34
CA ILE A 101 10.99 -6.09 -1.66
C ILE A 101 11.94 -7.26 -1.76
N VAL A 102 11.70 -8.18 -2.70
CA VAL A 102 12.54 -9.38 -2.90
C VAL A 102 14.03 -8.99 -2.94
N ASN A 103 14.84 -9.65 -2.11
CA ASN A 103 16.28 -9.41 -1.86
C ASN A 103 16.65 -8.05 -1.24
N ALA A 104 15.67 -7.22 -0.89
CA ALA A 104 15.82 -5.90 -0.31
C ALA A 104 16.91 -5.00 -0.96
N PRO A 105 16.82 -4.67 -2.27
CA PRO A 105 17.76 -3.75 -2.90
C PRO A 105 17.64 -2.36 -2.27
N SER A 106 18.77 -1.78 -1.87
CA SER A 106 18.80 -0.46 -1.22
C SER A 106 18.15 0.63 -2.08
N SER A 107 18.38 0.61 -3.39
CA SER A 107 17.81 1.59 -4.33
C SER A 107 16.29 1.58 -4.36
N ASP A 108 15.67 0.41 -4.24
CA ASP A 108 14.21 0.29 -4.30
C ASP A 108 13.57 0.79 -3.02
N TYR A 109 14.10 0.38 -1.86
CA TYR A 109 13.64 0.88 -0.57
C TYR A 109 13.77 2.41 -0.47
N VAL A 110 14.87 2.98 -0.97
CA VAL A 110 15.06 4.44 -1.05
C VAL A 110 14.05 5.09 -1.99
N ALA A 111 13.80 4.50 -3.16
CA ALA A 111 12.82 5.04 -4.11
C ALA A 111 11.40 5.06 -3.52
N VAL A 112 11.00 3.98 -2.84
CA VAL A 112 9.71 3.88 -2.15
C VAL A 112 9.60 4.92 -1.03
N ALA A 113 10.62 5.05 -0.18
CA ALA A 113 10.65 6.02 0.91
C ALA A 113 10.53 7.47 0.40
N LYS A 114 11.32 7.83 -0.62
CA LYS A 114 11.26 9.15 -1.26
C LYS A 114 9.93 9.39 -1.96
N GLY A 115 9.35 8.36 -2.57
CA GLY A 115 8.04 8.42 -3.22
C GLY A 115 6.94 8.84 -2.26
N CYS A 116 6.84 8.19 -1.11
CA CYS A 116 5.91 8.59 -0.05
C CYS A 116 6.25 9.99 0.50
N PHE A 117 7.52 10.25 0.83
CA PHE A 117 7.95 11.52 1.41
C PHE A 117 7.64 12.74 0.52
N ALA A 118 7.66 12.57 -0.80
CA ALA A 118 7.33 13.63 -1.75
C ALA A 118 5.83 13.98 -1.82
N LEU A 119 4.95 13.15 -1.27
CA LEU A 119 3.49 13.33 -1.31
C LEU A 119 2.99 13.86 0.04
N LYS A 120 2.41 15.06 0.04
CA LYS A 120 1.86 15.69 1.27
C LYS A 120 0.80 14.84 1.97
N ASN A 121 0.14 13.94 1.25
CA ASN A 121 -0.90 13.07 1.78
C ASN A 121 -0.50 11.60 1.87
N CYS A 122 0.78 11.25 1.69
CA CYS A 122 1.26 9.94 2.11
C CYS A 122 1.54 9.97 3.61
N VAL A 123 0.77 9.21 4.39
CA VAL A 123 0.80 9.29 5.86
C VAL A 123 1.78 8.34 6.52
N GLY A 124 2.30 7.35 5.78
CA GLY A 124 3.28 6.42 6.32
C GLY A 124 3.59 5.22 5.43
N ILE A 125 4.62 4.50 5.86
CA ILE A 125 5.08 3.24 5.28
C ILE A 125 5.19 2.23 6.41
N THR A 126 4.57 1.06 6.24
CA THR A 126 4.68 -0.09 7.13
C THR A 126 5.35 -1.24 6.38
N SER A 127 6.44 -1.79 6.94
CA SER A 127 7.07 -3.00 6.39
C SER A 127 6.38 -4.25 6.92
N TRP A 128 6.26 -5.29 6.08
CA TRP A 128 5.55 -6.53 6.43
C TRP A 128 6.42 -7.53 7.18
N GLY A 129 6.97 -7.07 8.30
CA GLY A 129 7.84 -7.84 9.19
C GLY A 129 9.13 -7.10 9.53
N VAL A 130 9.90 -7.70 10.43
CA VAL A 130 11.20 -7.15 10.87
C VAL A 130 12.36 -7.93 10.24
N ARG A 131 12.48 -9.22 10.58
CA ARG A 131 13.57 -10.09 10.10
C ARG A 131 13.14 -10.91 8.91
N ASP A 132 14.06 -11.11 7.96
CA ASP A 132 13.85 -11.98 6.80
C ASP A 132 13.29 -13.37 7.17
N VAL A 133 13.79 -14.00 8.24
CA VAL A 133 13.39 -15.36 8.66
C VAL A 133 11.96 -15.46 9.20
N ASP A 134 11.36 -14.34 9.64
CA ASP A 134 9.97 -14.30 10.12
C ASP A 134 8.99 -13.85 9.01
N SER A 135 9.52 -13.45 7.84
CA SER A 135 8.69 -13.02 6.72
C SER A 135 7.85 -14.18 6.17
N TRP A 136 6.62 -13.88 5.75
CA TRP A 136 5.82 -14.79 4.92
C TRP A 136 6.50 -15.18 3.59
N LYS A 137 7.51 -14.42 3.16
CA LYS A 137 8.40 -14.70 2.02
C LYS A 137 9.84 -14.90 2.48
N SER A 138 10.06 -15.69 3.53
CA SER A 138 11.37 -15.84 4.18
C SER A 138 12.51 -16.23 3.23
N THR A 139 12.23 -17.04 2.21
CA THR A 139 13.22 -17.45 1.19
C THR A 139 13.65 -16.32 0.24
N ALA A 140 12.91 -15.21 0.21
CA ALA A 140 13.18 -14.06 -0.66
C ALA A 140 14.02 -12.97 0.01
N ASN A 141 14.39 -13.12 1.29
CA ASN A 141 15.11 -12.13 2.09
C ASN A 141 14.61 -10.68 1.90
N PRO A 142 13.30 -10.40 2.10
CA PRO A 142 12.70 -9.23 1.51
C PRO A 142 12.59 -8.03 2.46
N LEU A 143 13.10 -8.13 3.70
CA LEU A 143 12.93 -7.15 4.76
C LEU A 143 14.22 -6.37 5.06
N LEU A 144 14.15 -5.45 6.02
CA LEU A 144 15.24 -4.54 6.38
C LEU A 144 16.25 -5.12 7.38
N PHE A 145 15.94 -6.24 8.04
CA PHE A 145 16.84 -6.91 8.99
C PHE A 145 17.07 -8.37 8.61
N ASN A 146 18.28 -8.85 8.85
CA ASN A 146 18.61 -10.26 8.63
C ASN A 146 18.11 -11.16 9.79
N ALA A 147 18.44 -12.46 9.73
CA ALA A 147 18.05 -13.46 10.73
C ALA A 147 18.44 -13.11 12.18
N ASN A 148 19.51 -12.33 12.37
CA ASN A 148 20.11 -12.00 13.66
C ASN A 148 19.74 -10.59 14.15
N TYR A 149 18.64 -10.02 13.64
CA TYR A 149 18.22 -8.63 13.91
C TYR A 149 19.27 -7.58 13.53
N GLN A 150 20.23 -7.90 12.66
CA GLN A 150 21.19 -6.90 12.19
C GLN A 150 20.60 -6.14 10.99
N PRO A 151 20.74 -4.80 10.95
CA PRO A 151 20.23 -4.00 9.85
C PRO A 151 20.95 -4.37 8.54
N LYS A 152 20.18 -4.56 7.48
CA LYS A 152 20.68 -4.79 6.12
C LYS A 152 21.07 -3.47 5.46
N PRO A 153 21.83 -3.48 4.34
CA PRO A 153 22.20 -2.27 3.63
C PRO A 153 21.00 -1.36 3.27
N ALA A 154 19.84 -1.93 2.95
CA ALA A 154 18.63 -1.16 2.66
C ALA A 154 18.13 -0.32 3.85
N TYR A 155 18.26 -0.82 5.08
CA TYR A 155 17.86 -0.07 6.29
C TYR A 155 18.66 1.22 6.41
N ASN A 156 19.99 1.10 6.36
CA ASN A 156 20.89 2.24 6.45
C ASN A 156 20.70 3.20 5.26
N ALA A 157 20.47 2.67 4.06
CA ALA A 157 20.23 3.48 2.88
C ALA A 157 18.99 4.36 3.00
N VAL A 158 17.88 3.86 3.57
CA VAL A 158 16.68 4.66 3.81
C VAL A 158 16.96 5.78 4.82
N ILE A 159 17.67 5.48 5.91
CA ILE A 159 18.04 6.47 6.94
C ILE A 159 18.87 7.61 6.35
N PHE A 160 19.84 7.31 5.48
CA PHE A 160 20.70 8.34 4.89
C PHE A 160 20.06 9.10 3.72
N ALA A 161 18.91 8.66 3.22
CA ALA A 161 18.27 9.22 2.04
C ALA A 161 17.19 10.26 2.34
N LEU A 162 16.83 10.43 3.62
CA LEU A 162 15.86 11.38 4.16
C LEU A 162 16.57 12.38 5.07
#